data_AF-A0A433X7G3-F1
#
_entry.id   AF-A0A433X7G3-F1
#
_cell.length_a   1.000
_cell.length_b   1.000
_cell.length_c   1.000
_cell.angle_alpha   90.00
_cell.angle_beta   90.00
_cell.angle_gamma   90.00
#
_symmetry.space_group_name_H-M   'P 1'
#
loop_
_entity.id
_entity.type
_entity.pdbx_description
1 polymer ?
#
loop_
_entity_poly.entity_id
_entity_poly.type
_entity_poly.pdbx_seq_one_letter_code
_entity_poly.pdbx_strand_id
1 'polypeptide(L)'
;MTKFYFATLAAIIGLFLYSGTTGHFIDLPRLPFEVPFGRQVQPTDTVLDAPIVSPQMTGSMNITARQLVRRFERAGGHVRWERSRDERSWILHYSMPLELQGRTSTGAGRFRFHANASRAGIDGPGFQAVEWVEDGYAWTPAEIGFVLTQIAGTVRSERTLRR
;
A
#
# COMPACT_ATOMS: atom_id res chain seq x y z
N MET A 1 12.72 13.08 22.37
CA MET A 1 11.42 13.58 21.88
C MET A 1 10.69 12.41 21.23
N THR A 2 10.00 11.60 22.04
CA THR A 2 9.68 10.19 21.68
C THR A 2 8.26 9.84 22.12
N LYS A 3 7.27 10.66 21.73
CA LYS A 3 5.87 10.45 22.17
C LYS A 3 4.80 10.60 21.07
N PHE A 4 5.17 10.85 19.81
CA PHE A 4 4.18 11.08 18.74
C PHE A 4 4.02 9.96 17.71
N TYR A 5 4.91 8.95 17.66
CA TYR A 5 4.89 7.91 16.61
C TYR A 5 3.92 6.75 16.88
N PHE A 6 3.52 6.52 18.13
CA PHE A 6 2.60 5.42 18.44
C PHE A 6 1.13 5.77 18.19
N ALA A 7 0.76 7.06 18.20
CA ALA A 7 -0.64 7.46 17.95
C ALA A 7 -1.04 7.27 16.48
N THR A 8 -0.11 7.48 15.53
CA THR A 8 -0.36 7.28 14.10
C THR A 8 -0.37 5.79 13.74
N LEU A 9 0.56 5.00 14.29
CA LEU A 9 0.56 3.54 14.11
C LEU A 9 -0.68 2.89 14.76
N ALA A 10 -1.09 3.33 15.95
CA ALA A 10 -2.31 2.87 16.60
C ALA A 10 -3.60 3.37 15.91
N ALA A 11 -3.57 4.55 15.28
CA ALA A 11 -4.67 5.01 14.44
C ALA A 11 -4.78 4.12 13.20
N ILE A 12 -3.69 3.83 12.48
CA ILE A 12 -3.69 2.89 11.35
C ILE A 12 -4.22 1.51 11.79
N ILE A 13 -3.82 1.02 12.96
CA ILE A 13 -4.28 -0.28 13.54
C ILE A 13 -5.75 -0.25 13.98
N GLY A 14 -6.23 0.86 14.56
CA GLY A 14 -7.60 1.02 15.06
C GLY A 14 -8.63 1.36 13.98
N LEU A 15 -8.18 1.89 12.83
CA LEU A 15 -9.05 2.36 11.75
C LEU A 15 -9.45 1.26 10.75
N PHE A 16 -8.86 0.07 10.84
CA PHE A 16 -9.20 -1.04 9.96
C PHE A 16 -10.57 -1.68 10.27
N LEU A 17 -11.31 -1.24 11.30
CA LEU A 17 -12.49 -1.96 11.79
C LEU A 17 -13.87 -1.33 11.51
N TYR A 18 -13.98 -0.17 10.87
CA TYR A 18 -15.30 0.35 10.48
C TYR A 18 -15.15 1.39 9.37
N SER A 19 -16.03 1.36 8.36
CA SER A 19 -16.06 2.41 7.33
C SER A 19 -17.49 2.71 6.89
N GLY A 20 -17.96 3.91 7.23
CA GLY A 20 -19.07 4.65 6.65
C GLY A 20 -18.57 5.87 5.86
N THR A 21 -19.39 6.32 4.91
CA THR A 21 -19.04 7.20 3.78
C THR A 21 -18.80 8.68 4.13
N THR A 22 -17.80 9.33 3.50
CA THR A 22 -17.93 10.56 2.66
C THR A 22 -16.54 11.00 2.16
N GLY A 23 -16.46 11.35 0.87
CA GLY A 23 -15.21 11.69 0.19
C GLY A 23 -14.97 13.19 0.07
N HIS A 24 -13.72 13.61 0.33
CA HIS A 24 -13.12 14.85 -0.13
C HIS A 24 -11.62 14.60 -0.41
N PHE A 25 -11.20 14.81 -1.66
CA PHE A 25 -9.81 14.64 -2.09
C PHE A 25 -9.01 15.89 -1.73
N ILE A 26 -8.08 15.76 -0.78
CA ILE A 26 -7.13 16.80 -0.40
C ILE A 26 -5.72 16.40 -0.84
N ASP A 27 -4.94 17.40 -1.24
CA ASP A 27 -3.56 17.38 -1.75
C ASP A 27 -2.72 16.17 -1.35
N LEU A 28 -2.24 15.44 -2.38
CA LEU A 28 -1.26 14.36 -2.20
C LEU A 28 0.05 14.94 -1.61
N PRO A 29 0.66 14.29 -0.61
CA PRO A 29 1.89 14.76 0.00
C PRO A 29 3.00 14.82 -1.06
N ARG A 30 3.82 15.87 -1.01
CA ARG A 30 5.02 15.95 -1.86
C ARG A 30 5.93 14.77 -1.53
N LEU A 31 6.11 13.89 -2.50
CA LEU A 31 6.93 12.70 -2.35
C LEU A 31 8.40 13.13 -2.16
N PRO A 32 9.11 12.62 -1.14
CA PRO A 32 10.49 12.99 -0.83
C PRO A 32 11.53 12.30 -1.73
N PHE A 33 11.12 11.40 -2.63
CA PHE A 33 12.00 10.78 -3.62
C PHE A 33 11.92 11.54 -4.95
N GLU A 34 13.03 11.70 -5.67
CA GLU A 34 13.02 12.35 -6.99
C GLU A 34 12.17 11.57 -7.98
N VAL A 35 11.26 12.31 -8.64
CA VAL A 35 10.16 11.73 -9.41
C VAL A 35 10.36 11.99 -10.93
N PRO A 36 11.17 11.22 -11.69
CA PRO A 36 11.06 11.22 -13.16
C PRO A 36 9.85 10.36 -13.63
N PHE A 37 8.61 10.78 -13.37
CA PHE A 37 7.44 9.90 -13.58
C PHE A 37 6.48 10.38 -14.69
N GLY A 38 5.64 9.43 -15.12
CA GLY A 38 4.99 9.37 -16.42
C GLY A 38 3.46 9.49 -16.36
N ARG A 39 2.76 8.76 -17.23
CA ARG A 39 1.31 8.85 -17.44
C ARG A 39 0.55 8.09 -16.35
N GLN A 40 -0.62 8.59 -15.94
CA GLN A 40 -1.58 7.79 -15.18
C GLN A 40 -2.04 6.60 -16.03
N VAL A 41 -1.94 5.40 -15.50
CA VAL A 41 -2.32 4.16 -16.21
C VAL A 41 -2.84 3.15 -15.22
N GLN A 42 -3.88 2.42 -15.64
CA GLN A 42 -4.35 1.25 -14.90
C GLN A 42 -3.33 0.11 -15.04
N PRO A 43 -2.89 -0.54 -13.95
CA PRO A 43 -2.01 -1.69 -14.06
C PRO A 43 -2.72 -2.87 -14.69
N THR A 44 -1.99 -3.65 -15.48
CA THR A 44 -2.47 -4.90 -16.08
C THR A 44 -2.80 -5.94 -14.99
N ASP A 45 -3.65 -6.92 -15.30
CA ASP A 45 -3.98 -7.99 -14.36
C ASP A 45 -2.75 -8.75 -13.85
N THR A 46 -1.74 -8.98 -14.70
CA THR A 46 -0.46 -9.59 -14.29
C THR A 46 0.24 -8.84 -13.15
N VAL A 47 0.15 -7.50 -13.15
CA VAL A 47 0.74 -6.66 -12.09
C VAL A 47 -0.13 -6.69 -10.85
N LEU A 48 -1.45 -6.60 -11.01
CA LEU A 48 -2.39 -6.59 -9.89
C LEU A 48 -2.44 -7.94 -9.16
N ASP A 49 -2.27 -9.04 -9.88
CA ASP A 49 -2.32 -10.40 -9.33
C ASP A 49 -0.95 -10.92 -8.88
N ALA A 50 0.13 -10.20 -9.17
CA ALA A 50 1.45 -10.52 -8.63
C ALA A 50 1.44 -10.41 -7.09
N PRO A 51 2.03 -11.39 -6.39
CA PRO A 51 2.20 -11.33 -4.94
C PRO A 51 3.11 -10.16 -4.56
N ILE A 52 2.72 -9.44 -3.52
CA ILE A 52 3.56 -8.42 -2.91
C ILE A 52 4.67 -9.12 -2.14
N VAL A 53 5.91 -8.73 -2.41
CA VAL A 53 7.11 -9.24 -1.72
C VAL A 53 7.65 -8.22 -0.73
N SER A 54 8.40 -8.71 0.25
CA SER A 54 9.00 -7.84 1.25
C SER A 54 9.92 -6.80 0.63
N PRO A 55 10.03 -5.60 1.23
CA PRO A 55 10.97 -4.58 0.77
C PRO A 55 12.41 -5.10 0.67
N GLN A 56 12.80 -6.04 1.53
CA GLN A 56 14.12 -6.67 1.56
C GLN A 56 14.22 -7.90 0.64
N MET A 57 13.16 -8.25 -0.11
CA MET A 57 13.05 -9.46 -0.93
C MET A 57 13.35 -10.77 -0.18
N THR A 58 13.00 -10.83 1.09
CA THR A 58 13.20 -11.99 1.97
C THR A 58 12.00 -12.95 2.01
N GLY A 59 10.88 -12.60 1.38
CA GLY A 59 9.68 -13.42 1.37
C GLY A 59 8.46 -12.73 0.75
N SER A 60 7.37 -13.49 0.63
CA SER A 60 6.04 -13.00 0.26
C SER A 60 5.31 -12.39 1.45
N MET A 61 4.55 -11.32 1.21
CA MET A 61 3.61 -10.73 2.17
C MET A 61 2.27 -11.47 2.20
N ASN A 62 2.08 -12.48 1.36
CA ASN A 62 0.83 -13.25 1.22
C ASN A 62 -0.40 -12.41 0.84
N ILE A 63 -0.19 -11.29 0.15
CA ILE A 63 -1.24 -10.49 -0.49
C ILE A 63 -0.83 -10.15 -1.91
N THR A 64 -1.80 -9.91 -2.78
CA THR A 64 -1.56 -9.32 -4.10
C THR A 64 -1.85 -7.82 -4.10
N ALA A 65 -1.37 -7.11 -5.13
CA ALA A 65 -1.71 -5.70 -5.31
C ALA A 65 -3.23 -5.49 -5.41
N ARG A 66 -3.95 -6.40 -6.09
CA ARG A 66 -5.41 -6.37 -6.19
C ARG A 66 -6.07 -6.46 -4.81
N GLN A 67 -5.59 -7.34 -3.94
CA GLN A 67 -6.12 -7.48 -2.59
C GLN A 67 -5.85 -6.23 -1.75
N LEU A 68 -4.67 -5.62 -1.89
CA LEU A 68 -4.33 -4.35 -1.26
C LEU A 68 -5.29 -3.23 -1.71
N VAL A 69 -5.48 -3.05 -3.02
CA VAL A 69 -6.40 -2.03 -3.58
C VAL A 69 -7.82 -2.22 -3.06
N ARG A 70 -8.34 -3.46 -3.15
CA ARG A 70 -9.68 -3.77 -2.63
C ARG A 70 -9.81 -3.49 -1.14
N ARG A 71 -8.73 -3.63 -0.36
CA ARG A 71 -8.76 -3.32 1.06
C ARG A 71 -8.91 -1.82 1.31
N PHE A 72 -8.18 -0.99 0.56
CA PHE A 72 -8.33 0.47 0.63
C PHE A 72 -9.73 0.90 0.20
N GLU A 73 -10.24 0.39 -0.92
CA GLU A 73 -11.59 0.70 -1.42
C GLU A 73 -12.68 0.32 -0.43
N ARG A 74 -12.55 -0.86 0.22
CA ARG A 74 -13.48 -1.29 1.27
C ARG A 74 -13.48 -0.39 2.49
N ALA A 75 -12.36 0.26 2.79
CA ALA A 75 -12.26 1.24 3.87
C ALA A 75 -12.81 2.63 3.48
N GLY A 76 -13.48 2.74 2.33
CA GLY A 76 -13.91 4.04 1.78
C GLY A 76 -12.78 4.84 1.17
N GLY A 77 -11.61 4.23 0.96
CA GLY A 77 -10.47 4.87 0.34
C GLY A 77 -10.55 4.89 -1.20
N HIS A 78 -9.77 5.78 -1.79
CA HIS A 78 -9.59 5.87 -3.23
C HIS A 78 -8.16 5.54 -3.59
N VAL A 79 -7.99 4.87 -4.73
CA VAL A 79 -6.71 4.40 -5.21
C VAL A 79 -6.50 4.83 -6.65
N ARG A 80 -5.28 5.23 -6.97
CA ARG A 80 -4.84 5.59 -8.31
C ARG A 80 -3.44 5.05 -8.56
N TRP A 81 -3.20 4.57 -9.76
CA TRP A 81 -1.88 4.11 -10.17
C TRP A 81 -1.21 5.05 -11.16
N GLU A 82 0.11 5.10 -11.08
CA GLU A 82 0.98 5.83 -12.00
C GLU A 82 2.17 4.96 -12.37
N ARG A 83 2.56 4.98 -13.65
CA ARG A 83 3.71 4.21 -14.13
C ARG A 83 4.94 5.12 -14.22
N SER A 84 6.08 4.63 -13.75
CA SER A 84 7.35 5.33 -13.95
C SER A 84 7.73 5.40 -15.43
N ARG A 85 8.48 6.43 -15.82
CA ARG A 85 8.92 6.60 -17.22
C ARG A 85 9.81 5.47 -17.72
N ASP A 86 10.58 4.85 -16.81
CA ASP A 86 11.42 3.70 -17.12
C ASP A 86 10.64 2.38 -17.17
N GLU A 87 9.32 2.42 -16.95
CA GLU A 87 8.40 1.27 -16.93
C GLU A 87 8.83 0.13 -15.98
N ARG A 88 9.65 0.42 -14.96
CA ARG A 88 10.08 -0.59 -13.98
C ARG A 88 9.34 -0.49 -12.67
N SER A 89 8.77 0.67 -12.37
CA SER A 89 8.11 0.96 -11.11
C SER A 89 6.67 1.45 -11.31
N TRP A 90 5.86 1.24 -10.31
CA TRP A 90 4.49 1.70 -10.22
C TRP A 90 4.37 2.51 -8.93
N ILE A 91 3.63 3.61 -8.97
CA ILE A 91 3.24 4.33 -7.77
C ILE A 91 1.75 4.07 -7.54
N LEU A 92 1.45 3.52 -6.37
CA LEU A 92 0.10 3.48 -5.81
C LEU A 92 -0.09 4.77 -5.03
N HIS A 93 -0.99 5.65 -5.47
CA HIS A 93 -1.48 6.76 -4.68
C HIS A 93 -2.78 6.33 -4.01
N TYR A 94 -2.95 6.64 -2.73
CA TYR A 94 -4.20 6.38 -2.02
C TYR A 94 -4.58 7.53 -1.10
N SER A 95 -5.89 7.62 -0.85
CA SER A 95 -6.47 8.46 0.19
C SER A 95 -7.50 7.64 0.96
N MET A 96 -7.53 7.75 2.29
CA MET A 96 -8.47 7.00 3.12
C MET A 96 -9.01 7.85 4.28
N PRO A 97 -10.31 7.74 4.61
CA PRO A 97 -10.91 8.48 5.71
C PRO A 97 -10.44 7.94 7.07
N LEU A 98 -9.87 8.79 7.90
CA LEU A 98 -9.59 8.58 9.33
C LEU A 98 -10.82 8.96 10.17
N GLU A 99 -11.80 8.06 10.27
CA GLU A 99 -13.10 8.31 10.93
C GLU A 99 -12.98 8.91 12.33
N LEU A 100 -12.13 8.35 13.20
CA LEU A 100 -11.95 8.84 14.57
C LEU A 100 -11.36 10.26 14.67
N GLN A 101 -10.80 10.76 13.58
CA GLN A 101 -10.17 12.08 13.53
C GLN A 101 -10.93 13.05 12.60
N GLY A 102 -11.94 12.57 11.86
CA GLY A 102 -12.65 13.37 10.86
C GLY A 102 -11.74 13.91 9.76
N ARG A 103 -10.64 13.21 9.46
CA ARG A 103 -9.61 13.63 8.48
C ARG A 103 -9.44 12.59 7.39
N THR A 104 -8.79 12.95 6.30
CA THR A 104 -8.34 11.99 5.27
C THR A 104 -6.83 11.83 5.40
N SER A 105 -6.36 10.59 5.50
CA SER A 105 -4.95 10.25 5.34
C SER A 105 -4.64 10.05 3.86
N THR A 106 -3.46 10.47 3.45
CA THR A 106 -2.99 10.37 2.06
C THR A 106 -1.63 9.73 2.04
N GLY A 107 -1.41 8.84 1.07
CA GLY A 107 -0.13 8.17 0.96
C GLY A 107 0.18 7.71 -0.45
N ALA A 108 1.43 7.34 -0.64
CA ALA A 108 1.88 6.70 -1.85
C ALA A 108 2.92 5.61 -1.57
N GLY A 109 2.78 4.49 -2.27
CA GLY A 109 3.76 3.41 -2.27
C GLY A 109 4.42 3.27 -3.64
N ARG A 110 5.75 3.22 -3.68
CA ARG A 110 6.49 2.85 -4.90
C ARG A 110 6.72 1.35 -4.91
N PHE A 111 6.23 0.70 -5.94
CA PHE A 111 6.35 -0.74 -6.14
C PHE A 111 7.17 -1.06 -7.38
N ARG A 112 8.13 -1.98 -7.26
CA ARG A 112 8.92 -2.47 -8.39
C ARG A 112 8.40 -3.83 -8.83
N PHE A 113 8.08 -3.95 -10.11
CA PHE A 113 7.66 -5.22 -10.69
C PHE A 113 8.88 -6.05 -11.06
N HIS A 114 8.90 -7.30 -10.63
CA HIS A 114 9.89 -8.29 -11.00
C HIS A 114 9.18 -9.37 -11.80
N ALA A 115 9.62 -9.64 -13.02
CA ALA A 115 9.09 -10.75 -13.81
C ALA A 115 9.42 -12.12 -13.19
N ASN A 116 10.48 -12.17 -12.37
CA ASN A 116 10.86 -13.32 -11.56
C ASN A 116 11.32 -12.84 -10.17
N ALA A 117 10.61 -13.27 -9.13
CA ALA A 117 10.86 -12.91 -7.74
C ALA A 117 11.45 -14.08 -6.93
N SER A 118 12.22 -14.97 -7.56
CA SER A 118 12.85 -16.14 -6.94
C SER A 118 13.70 -15.81 -5.70
N ARG A 119 14.32 -14.61 -5.65
CA ARG A 119 15.04 -14.13 -4.46
C ARG A 119 14.16 -14.05 -3.20
N ALA A 120 12.87 -13.77 -3.38
CA ALA A 120 11.86 -13.76 -2.32
C ALA A 120 11.16 -15.11 -2.13
N GLY A 121 11.67 -16.19 -2.73
CA GLY A 121 11.08 -17.53 -2.66
C GLY A 121 9.77 -17.68 -3.43
N ILE A 122 9.56 -16.87 -4.48
CA ILE A 122 8.38 -16.94 -5.34
C ILE A 122 8.78 -17.39 -6.73
N ASP A 123 8.18 -18.49 -7.19
CA ASP A 123 8.28 -18.94 -8.57
C ASP A 123 7.34 -18.11 -9.45
N GLY A 124 7.91 -17.15 -10.19
CA GLY A 124 7.18 -16.26 -11.09
C GLY A 124 7.23 -14.78 -10.68
N PRO A 125 6.29 -13.95 -11.16
CA PRO A 125 6.36 -12.51 -10.95
C PRO A 125 6.11 -12.13 -9.48
N GLY A 126 6.66 -11.00 -9.07
CA GLY A 126 6.45 -10.44 -7.74
C GLY A 126 6.53 -8.92 -7.72
N PHE A 127 5.88 -8.30 -6.73
CA PHE A 127 5.73 -6.86 -6.66
C PHE A 127 6.31 -6.31 -5.36
N GLN A 128 7.51 -5.75 -5.44
CA GLN A 128 8.27 -5.33 -4.27
C GLN A 128 7.83 -3.93 -3.85
N ALA A 129 7.36 -3.75 -2.62
CA ALA A 129 7.18 -2.42 -2.03
C ALA A 129 8.57 -1.84 -1.69
N VAL A 130 9.02 -0.83 -2.44
CA VAL A 130 10.38 -0.28 -2.30
C VAL A 130 10.40 0.92 -1.37
N GLU A 131 9.40 1.79 -1.49
CA GLU A 131 9.24 3.01 -0.70
C GLU A 131 7.77 3.20 -0.38
N TRP A 132 7.48 3.82 0.76
CA TRP A 132 6.13 4.18 1.15
C TRP A 132 6.17 5.48 1.93
N VAL A 133 5.25 6.38 1.60
CA VAL A 133 5.09 7.67 2.28
C VAL A 133 3.63 7.81 2.65
N GLU A 134 3.36 8.21 3.88
CA GLU A 134 2.02 8.48 4.37
C GLU A 134 2.03 9.78 5.18
N ASP A 135 1.13 10.71 4.84
CA ASP A 135 1.00 12.01 5.48
C ASP A 135 2.33 12.77 5.63
N GLY A 136 3.19 12.66 4.62
CA GLY A 136 4.51 13.30 4.55
C GLY A 136 5.63 12.57 5.31
N TYR A 137 5.33 11.45 5.97
CA TYR A 137 6.31 10.60 6.64
C TYR A 137 6.74 9.44 5.74
N ALA A 138 8.05 9.31 5.49
CA ALA A 138 8.63 8.21 4.73
C ALA A 138 8.91 7.02 5.65
N TRP A 139 8.34 5.86 5.32
CA TRP A 139 8.46 4.66 6.12
C TRP A 139 9.77 3.93 5.83
N THR A 140 10.31 3.29 6.86
CA THR A 140 11.43 2.36 6.73
C THR A 140 10.98 1.06 6.07
N PRO A 141 11.91 0.31 5.44
CA PRO A 141 11.61 -1.01 4.89
C PRO A 141 11.00 -2.00 5.90
N ALA A 142 11.31 -1.88 7.20
CA ALA A 142 10.73 -2.74 8.23
C ALA A 142 9.26 -2.36 8.52
N GLU A 143 8.95 -1.06 8.64
CA GLU A 143 7.59 -0.56 8.84
C GLU A 143 6.66 -0.94 7.67
N ILE A 144 7.15 -0.79 6.44
CA ILE A 144 6.42 -1.23 5.22
C ILE A 144 6.06 -2.71 5.30
N GLY A 145 7.04 -3.57 5.64
CA GLY A 145 6.81 -5.00 5.75
C GLY A 145 5.81 -5.37 6.85
N PHE A 146 5.88 -4.70 8.01
CA PHE A 146 4.95 -4.92 9.11
C PHE A 146 3.52 -4.58 8.70
N VAL A 147 3.28 -3.40 8.12
CA VAL A 147 1.93 -2.97 7.72
C VAL A 147 1.34 -3.86 6.63
N LEU A 148 2.12 -4.21 5.61
CA LEU A 148 1.67 -5.14 4.56
C LEU A 148 1.27 -6.51 5.13
N THR A 149 2.01 -7.01 6.12
CA THR A 149 1.69 -8.26 6.81
C THR A 149 0.38 -8.14 7.61
N GLN A 150 0.13 -7.01 8.27
CA GLN A 150 -1.12 -6.78 8.99
C GLN A 150 -2.31 -6.75 8.04
N ILE A 151 -2.20 -6.02 6.93
CA ILE A 151 -3.22 -5.99 5.86
C ILE A 151 -3.49 -7.42 5.35
N ALA A 152 -2.44 -8.24 5.18
CA ALA A 152 -2.56 -9.65 4.80
C ALA A 152 -3.39 -10.46 5.80
N GLY A 153 -3.11 -10.29 7.09
CA GLY A 153 -3.82 -10.95 8.18
C GLY A 153 -5.32 -10.64 8.15
N THR A 154 -5.68 -9.36 7.96
CA THR A 154 -7.08 -8.93 7.86
C THR A 154 -7.79 -9.50 6.63
N VAL A 155 -7.14 -9.49 5.46
CA VAL A 155 -7.71 -10.07 4.23
C VAL A 155 -7.95 -11.58 4.39
N ARG A 156 -7.08 -12.29 5.12
CA ARG A 156 -7.23 -13.72 5.41
C ARG A 156 -8.39 -13.98 6.37
N SER A 157 -8.50 -13.24 7.47
CA SER A 157 -9.57 -13.47 8.46
C SER A 157 -10.96 -13.23 7.87
N GLU A 158 -11.13 -12.21 7.04
CA GLU A 158 -12.39 -11.93 6.33
C GLU A 158 -12.83 -13.08 5.40
N ARG A 159 -11.88 -13.81 4.80
CA ARG A 159 -12.21 -14.98 3.97
C ARG A 159 -12.70 -16.16 4.81
N THR A 160 -12.14 -16.36 5.99
CA THR A 160 -12.53 -17.44 6.89
C THR A 160 -13.92 -17.22 7.47
N LEU A 161 -14.29 -15.97 7.78
CA LEU A 161 -15.61 -15.63 8.35
C LEU A 161 -16.78 -15.70 7.34
N ARG A 162 -16.49 -15.83 6.05
CA ARG A 162 -17.50 -15.91 4.97
C ARG A 162 -17.77 -17.34 4.50
N ARG A 163 -17.17 -18.35 5.13
CA ARG A 163 -17.43 -19.77 4.90
C ARG A 163 -18.25 -20.33 6.04
#